data_AF-A0ABD6MCA9-F1
#
_entry.id   AF-A0ABD6MCA9-F1
#
_cell.length_a   1.000
_cell.length_b   1.000
_cell.length_c   1.000
_cell.angle_alpha   90.00
_cell.angle_beta   90.00
_cell.angle_gamma   90.00
#
_symmetry.space_group_name_H-M   'P 1'
#
loop_
_entity.id
_entity.type
_entity.pdbx_description
1 polymer ?
#
loop_
_entity_poly.entity_id
_entity_poly.type
_entity_poly.pdbx_seq_one_letter_code
_entity_poly.pdbx_strand_id
1 'polypeptide(L)'
;MTTASKPPRQSPLKVDPATDKLISQGAHFLGLTKKDLVAEAVRVYLDQRREDLREGMVEALSVLDGSLKSDVMLLTGLTSEEIDAVGGIDE
;
A
#
# COMPACT_ATOMS: atom_id res chain seq x y z
N MET A 1 -13.47 27.53 16.83
CA MET A 1 -12.12 27.82 16.32
C MET A 1 -11.79 26.79 15.26
N THR A 2 -11.79 27.17 13.99
CA THR A 2 -11.54 26.27 12.86
C THR A 2 -10.04 26.11 12.72
N THR A 3 -9.50 24.92 12.97
CA THR A 3 -8.08 24.63 12.76
C THR A 3 -7.78 24.65 11.27
N ALA A 4 -7.09 25.69 10.80
CA ALA A 4 -6.59 25.73 9.44
C ALA A 4 -5.56 24.60 9.26
N SER A 5 -5.89 23.59 8.45
CA SER A 5 -4.99 22.47 8.15
C SER A 5 -3.73 23.00 7.48
N LYS A 6 -2.56 22.68 8.04
CA LYS A 6 -1.25 23.06 7.50
C LYS A 6 -1.11 22.47 6.08
N PRO A 7 -0.57 23.22 5.09
CA PRO A 7 -0.38 22.67 3.76
C PRO A 7 0.48 21.40 3.82
N PRO A 8 0.14 20.36 3.05
CA PRO A 8 0.84 19.08 3.10
C PRO A 8 2.32 19.29 2.79
N ARG A 9 3.18 18.69 3.61
CA ARG A 9 4.64 18.77 3.43
C ARG A 9 5.01 18.12 2.10
N GLN A 10 5.79 18.82 1.29
CA GLN A 10 6.41 18.24 0.10
C GLN A 10 7.72 17.55 0.52
N SER A 11 7.91 16.33 0.06
CA SER A 11 9.09 15.51 0.35
C SER A 11 9.86 15.22 -0.94
N PRO A 12 11.20 15.30 -0.94
CA PRO A 12 12.00 14.90 -2.10
C PRO A 12 11.83 13.41 -2.40
N LEU A 13 11.66 13.06 -3.68
CA LEU A 13 11.66 11.67 -4.16
C LEU A 13 12.97 11.39 -4.90
N LYS A 14 13.74 10.41 -4.43
CA LYS A 14 14.94 9.96 -5.13
C LYS A 14 14.54 8.96 -6.22
N VAL A 15 15.01 9.20 -7.43
CA VAL A 15 14.82 8.33 -8.58
C VAL A 15 16.17 8.15 -9.28
N ASP A 16 16.32 7.08 -10.06
CA ASP A 16 17.51 6.89 -10.87
C ASP A 16 17.57 7.92 -12.03
N PRO A 17 18.76 8.17 -12.62
CA PRO A 17 18.92 9.18 -13.66
C PRO A 17 18.14 8.89 -14.96
N ALA A 18 17.86 7.62 -15.29
CA ALA A 18 17.09 7.30 -16.48
C ALA A 18 15.62 7.66 -16.28
N THR A 19 15.07 7.34 -15.10
CA THR A 19 13.70 7.73 -14.72
C THR A 19 13.54 9.25 -14.62
N ASP A 20 14.51 10.00 -14.06
CA ASP A 20 14.42 11.47 -14.05
C ASP A 20 14.38 12.07 -15.45
N LYS A 21 15.10 11.49 -16.43
CA LYS A 21 15.03 11.93 -17.83
C LYS A 21 13.64 11.72 -18.41
N LEU A 22 13.02 10.56 -18.16
CA LEU A 22 11.65 10.28 -18.60
C LEU A 22 10.65 11.25 -17.97
N ILE A 23 10.75 11.49 -16.65
CA ILE A 23 9.91 12.47 -15.95
C ILE A 23 10.10 13.87 -16.54
N SER A 24 11.35 14.27 -16.82
CA SER A 24 11.67 15.57 -17.41
C SER A 24 11.04 15.77 -18.78
N GLN A 25 11.21 14.79 -19.67
CA GLN A 25 10.70 14.84 -21.03
C GLN A 25 9.17 14.78 -21.04
N GLY A 26 8.58 13.84 -20.30
CA GLY A 26 7.13 13.71 -20.19
C GLY A 26 6.48 14.97 -19.65
N ALA A 27 7.04 15.57 -18.59
CA ALA A 27 6.52 16.79 -18.01
C ALA A 27 6.58 17.96 -19.00
N HIS A 28 7.71 18.08 -19.71
CA HIS A 28 7.89 19.10 -20.74
C HIS A 28 6.84 18.98 -21.86
N PHE A 29 6.69 17.79 -22.45
CA PHE A 29 5.76 17.59 -23.57
C PHE A 29 4.28 17.72 -23.17
N LEU A 30 3.94 17.39 -21.92
CA LEU A 30 2.58 17.49 -21.40
C LEU A 30 2.26 18.87 -20.79
N GLY A 31 3.23 19.79 -20.74
CA GLY A 31 3.04 21.10 -20.11
C GLY A 31 2.79 21.03 -18.60
N LEU A 32 3.25 19.95 -17.95
CA LEU A 32 3.10 19.72 -16.52
C LEU A 32 4.39 20.05 -15.78
N THR A 33 4.29 20.33 -14.47
CA THR A 33 5.49 20.26 -13.64
C THR A 33 5.89 18.79 -13.44
N LYS A 34 7.18 18.52 -13.23
CA LYS A 34 7.65 17.16 -12.88
C LYS A 34 6.87 16.57 -11.70
N LYS A 35 6.55 17.40 -10.70
CA LYS A 35 5.81 16.97 -9.50
C LYS A 35 4.39 16.54 -9.83
N ASP A 36 3.70 17.31 -10.68
CA ASP A 36 2.30 17.03 -11.02
C ASP A 36 2.21 15.80 -11.91
N LEU A 37 3.13 15.63 -12.86
CA LEU A 37 3.24 14.40 -13.65
C LEU A 37 3.41 13.18 -12.75
N VAL A 38 4.35 13.21 -11.80
CA VAL A 38 4.58 12.09 -10.88
C VAL A 38 3.35 11.85 -10.00
N ALA A 39 2.71 12.90 -9.50
CA ALA A 39 1.51 12.77 -8.68
C ALA A 39 0.34 12.13 -9.44
N GLU A 40 0.15 12.48 -10.71
CA GLU A 40 -0.86 11.87 -11.58
C GLU A 40 -0.52 10.41 -11.90
N ALA A 41 0.72 10.15 -12.31
CA ALA A 41 1.19 8.80 -12.64
C ALA A 41 1.04 7.83 -11.46
N VAL A 42 1.36 8.27 -10.23
CA VAL A 42 1.18 7.45 -9.02
C VAL A 42 -0.29 7.11 -8.78
N ARG A 43 -1.21 8.07 -8.94
CA ARG A 43 -2.64 7.80 -8.77
C ARG A 43 -3.15 6.79 -9.79
N VAL A 44 -2.77 6.96 -11.06
CA VAL A 44 -3.17 6.05 -12.14
C VAL A 44 -2.59 4.65 -11.90
N TYR A 45 -1.32 4.54 -11.52
CA TYR A 45 -0.67 3.25 -11.26
C TYR A 45 -1.33 2.49 -10.10
N LEU A 46 -1.67 3.19 -9.02
CA LEU A 46 -2.34 2.57 -7.87
C LEU A 46 -3.79 2.18 -8.19
N ASP A 47 -4.51 2.98 -8.98
CA ASP A 47 -5.87 2.65 -9.39
C ASP A 47 -5.91 1.40 -10.29
N GLN A 48 -4.95 1.27 -11.21
CA GLN A 48 -4.78 0.05 -12.03
C GLN A 48 -4.47 -1.20 -11.20
N ARG A 49 -3.84 -1.03 -10.04
CA ARG A 49 -3.48 -2.12 -9.11
C ARG A 49 -4.37 -2.18 -7.87
N ARG A 50 -5.58 -1.64 -7.97
CA ARG A 50 -6.49 -1.56 -6.82
C ARG A 50 -6.83 -2.92 -6.24
N GLU A 51 -7.01 -3.95 -7.08
CA GLU A 51 -7.29 -5.30 -6.61
C GLU A 51 -6.06 -5.93 -5.93
N ASP A 52 -4.86 -5.85 -6.53
CA ASP A 52 -3.61 -6.29 -5.89
C ASP A 52 -3.42 -5.64 -4.50
N LEU A 53 -3.71 -4.34 -4.38
CA LEU A 53 -3.64 -3.61 -3.11
C LEU A 53 -4.71 -4.07 -2.13
N ARG A 54 -5.92 -4.38 -2.62
CA ARG A 54 -7.02 -4.87 -1.78
C ARG A 54 -6.69 -6.24 -1.23
N GLU A 55 -6.16 -7.15 -2.06
CA GLU A 55 -5.72 -8.48 -1.66
C GLU A 55 -4.63 -8.40 -0.59
N GLY A 56 -3.55 -7.65 -0.86
CA GLY A 56 -2.47 -7.48 0.11
C GLY A 56 -2.92 -6.80 1.42
N MET A 57 -3.91 -5.92 1.37
CA MET A 57 -4.48 -5.30 2.58
C MET A 57 -5.37 -6.26 3.36
N VAL A 58 -6.17 -7.09 2.70
CA VAL A 58 -6.96 -8.15 3.37
C VAL A 58 -6.01 -9.16 4.02
N GLU A 59 -4.95 -9.56 3.32
CA GLU A 59 -3.92 -10.44 3.87
C GLU A 59 -3.26 -9.81 5.11
N ALA A 60 -2.79 -8.57 5.01
CA ALA A 60 -2.18 -7.86 6.14
C ALA A 60 -3.14 -7.69 7.33
N LEU A 61 -4.45 -7.50 7.07
CA LEU A 61 -5.46 -7.39 8.11
C LEU A 61 -5.81 -8.75 8.74
N SER A 62 -5.76 -9.84 7.99
CA SER A 62 -6.02 -11.19 8.53
C SER A 62 -5.01 -11.58 9.60
N VAL A 63 -3.75 -11.16 9.45
CA VAL A 63 -2.70 -11.32 10.48
C VAL A 63 -3.01 -10.50 11.74
N LEU A 64 -3.80 -9.44 11.61
CA LEU A 64 -4.07 -8.46 12.67
C LEU A 64 -5.52 -8.49 13.15
N ASP A 65 -6.31 -9.51 12.78
CA ASP A 65 -7.74 -9.55 13.08
C ASP A 65 -8.04 -9.68 14.59
N GLY A 66 -7.00 -9.94 15.40
CA GLY A 66 -7.07 -9.98 16.86
C GLY A 66 -7.78 -11.22 17.40
N SER A 67 -8.08 -12.19 16.52
CA SER A 67 -8.63 -13.48 16.90
C SER A 67 -7.57 -14.33 17.58
N LEU A 68 -7.97 -15.12 18.58
CA LEU A 68 -7.05 -16.07 19.22
C LEU A 68 -6.52 -17.07 18.18
N LYS A 69 -7.33 -17.38 17.17
CA LYS A 69 -6.98 -18.27 16.08
C LYS A 69 -5.85 -17.72 15.19
N SER A 70 -5.91 -16.44 14.82
CA SER A 70 -4.84 -15.79 14.04
C SER A 70 -3.54 -15.65 14.84
N ASP A 71 -3.61 -15.40 16.15
CA ASP A 71 -2.43 -15.40 17.03
C ASP A 71 -1.77 -16.79 17.09
N VAL A 72 -2.56 -17.86 17.18
CA VAL A 72 -2.04 -19.24 17.17
C VAL A 72 -1.44 -19.60 15.81
N MET A 73 -2.08 -19.21 14.69
CA MET A 73 -1.50 -19.36 13.35
C MET A 73 -0.15 -18.66 13.24
N LEU A 74 -0.03 -17.43 13.74
CA LEU A 74 1.21 -16.66 13.73
C LEU A 74 2.33 -17.32 14.56
N LEU A 75 2.00 -17.85 15.75
CA LEU A 75 2.98 -18.45 16.66
C LEU A 75 3.44 -19.85 16.22
N THR A 76 2.56 -20.62 15.59
CA THR A 76 2.81 -22.02 15.24
C THR A 76 3.19 -22.23 13.78
N GLY A 77 2.84 -21.29 12.91
CA GLY A 77 3.00 -21.41 11.46
C GLY A 77 2.02 -22.39 10.81
N LEU A 78 1.05 -22.92 11.57
CA LEU A 78 0.00 -23.80 11.07
C LEU A 78 -1.07 -22.98 10.34
N THR A 79 -1.65 -23.56 9.28
CA THR A 79 -2.82 -22.96 8.62
C THR A 79 -4.09 -23.13 9.46
N SER A 80 -5.15 -22.39 9.14
CA SER A 80 -6.45 -22.52 9.82
C SER A 80 -6.96 -23.96 9.76
N GLU A 81 -6.82 -24.63 8.62
CA GLU A 81 -7.26 -26.00 8.40
C GLU A 81 -6.47 -27.02 9.25
N GLU A 82 -5.16 -26.80 9.42
CA GLU A 82 -4.31 -27.64 10.26
C GLU A 82 -4.67 -27.48 11.74
N ILE A 83 -5.02 -26.27 12.18
CA ILE A 83 -5.51 -26.01 13.53
C ILE A 83 -6.86 -26.70 13.76
N ASP A 84 -7.78 -26.61 12.80
CA ASP A 84 -9.08 -27.27 12.89
C ASP A 84 -8.95 -28.80 12.91
N ALA A 85 -7.96 -29.35 12.19
CA ALA A 85 -7.68 -30.79 12.15
C ALA A 85 -7.18 -31.36 13.50
N VAL A 86 -6.57 -30.53 14.37
CA VAL A 86 -6.09 -30.96 15.70
C VAL A 86 -7.06 -30.65 16.84
N GLY A 87 -8.29 -30.24 16.51
CA GLY A 87 -9.37 -29.99 17.47
C GLY A 87 -9.88 -28.55 17.46
N GLY A 88 -9.28 -27.65 16.69
CA GLY A 88 -9.72 -26.26 16.57
C GLY A 88 -9.45 -25.41 17.83
N ILE A 89 -9.98 -24.20 17.81
CA ILE A 89 -9.93 -23.24 18.93
C ILE A 89 -11.36 -22.72 19.10
N ASP A 90 -11.88 -22.80 20.32
CA ASP A 90 -13.15 -22.16 20.67
C ASP A 90 -12.90 -20.67 20.95
N GLU A 91 -13.58 -19.77 20.24
CA GLU A 91 -13.57 -18.32 20.49
C GLU A 91 -14.74 -17.85 21.36
#